data_AF-A0A497GI63-F1
#
_entry.id   AF-A0A497GI63-F1
#
_cell.length_a   1.000
_cell.length_b   1.000
_cell.length_c   1.000
_cell.angle_alpha   90.00
_cell.angle_beta   90.00
_cell.angle_gamma   90.00
#
_symmetry.space_group_name_H-M   'P 1'
#
loop_
_entity.id
_entity.type
_entity.pdbx_description
1 polymer ?
#
loop_
_entity_poly.entity_id
_entity_poly.type
_entity_poly.pdbx_seq_one_letter_code
_entity_poly.pdbx_strand_id
1 'polypeptide(L)'
;MGLLYRNGREKGEIVQILEPYPRRSSAEPLRIYFEIGRRILHIRYSMNKDKNLVSHIYIPRRHFANFPDECEVLVSDGTTYYECKEEAQELLVNIRGIITKEVELMIRPKD
;
A
#
# COMPACT_ATOMS: atom_id res chain seq x y z
N MET A 1 29.85 -4.81 -3.10
CA MET A 1 29.71 -5.35 -4.47
C MET A 1 28.50 -4.71 -5.11
N GLY A 2 28.67 -3.97 -6.21
CA GLY A 2 27.59 -3.26 -6.92
C GLY A 2 27.00 -4.08 -8.07
N LEU A 3 25.84 -3.65 -8.57
CA LEU A 3 25.22 -4.21 -9.78
C LEU A 3 25.99 -3.73 -11.02
N LEU A 4 26.34 -4.65 -11.92
CA LEU A 4 27.00 -4.32 -13.19
C LEU A 4 25.98 -4.23 -14.33
N TYR A 5 26.19 -3.32 -15.27
CA TYR A 5 25.59 -3.39 -16.59
C TYR A 5 26.14 -4.62 -17.36
N ARG A 6 25.46 -5.04 -18.44
CA ARG A 6 25.94 -6.14 -19.31
C ARG A 6 27.34 -5.88 -19.90
N ASN A 7 27.76 -4.62 -19.99
CA ASN A 7 29.08 -4.22 -20.47
C ASN A 7 30.15 -4.14 -19.35
N GLY A 8 29.85 -4.65 -18.15
CA GLY A 8 30.80 -4.70 -17.03
C GLY A 8 31.01 -3.37 -16.30
N ARG A 9 30.35 -2.28 -16.71
CA ARG A 9 30.39 -1.01 -15.96
C ARG A 9 29.52 -1.11 -14.70
N GLU A 10 29.99 -0.55 -13.59
CA GLU A 10 29.17 -0.42 -12.39
C GLU A 10 27.94 0.47 -12.66
N LYS A 11 26.77 0.02 -12.22
CA LYS A 11 25.59 0.87 -12.16
C LYS A 11 25.84 1.93 -11.08
N GLY A 12 26.10 3.15 -11.53
CA GLY A 12 26.36 4.30 -10.65
C GLY A 12 25.18 4.71 -9.76
N GLU A 13 23.95 4.33 -10.13
CA GLU A 13 22.77 4.55 -9.31
C GLU A 13 21.99 3.23 -9.14
N ILE A 14 22.12 2.64 -7.96
CA ILE A 14 21.18 1.63 -7.49
C ILE A 14 19.98 2.42 -6.96
N VAL A 15 18.94 2.56 -7.78
CA VAL A 15 17.67 3.09 -7.31
C VAL A 15 17.04 2.00 -6.45
N GLN A 16 17.13 2.13 -5.12
CA GLN A 16 16.28 1.35 -4.22
C GLN A 16 14.84 1.55 -4.68
N ILE A 17 14.04 0.51 -4.88
CA ILE A 17 12.62 0.63 -5.27
C ILE A 17 11.81 0.28 -4.02
N LEU A 18 11.79 1.19 -3.04
CA LEU A 18 10.98 0.98 -1.86
C LEU A 18 9.52 1.26 -2.25
N GLU A 19 8.73 0.20 -2.35
CA GLU A 19 7.30 0.27 -2.72
C GLU A 19 6.43 0.30 -1.45
N PRO A 20 5.19 0.81 -1.54
CA PRO A 20 4.22 0.65 -0.46
C PRO A 20 3.85 -0.83 -0.28
N TYR A 21 3.66 -1.29 0.95
CA TYR A 21 3.25 -2.67 1.23
C TYR A 21 2.58 -2.80 2.62
N PRO A 22 1.67 -3.79 2.81
CA PRO A 22 1.13 -4.10 4.13
C PRO A 22 2.22 -4.70 5.02
N ARG A 23 2.56 -4.04 6.12
CA ARG A 23 3.47 -4.53 7.16
C ARG A 23 2.81 -5.56 8.07
N ARG A 24 1.53 -5.34 8.39
CA ARG A 24 0.72 -6.22 9.24
C ARG A 24 -0.72 -6.17 8.76
N SER A 25 -1.43 -7.30 8.79
CA SER A 25 -2.86 -7.33 8.47
C SER A 25 -3.57 -8.40 9.27
N SER A 26 -4.83 -8.17 9.62
CA SER A 26 -5.73 -9.16 10.21
C SER A 26 -6.30 -10.15 9.18
N ALA A 27 -6.10 -9.88 7.88
CA ALA A 27 -6.54 -10.72 6.78
C ALA A 27 -5.38 -11.04 5.84
N GLU A 28 -5.48 -12.15 5.11
CA GLU A 28 -4.44 -12.58 4.17
C GLU A 28 -4.51 -11.73 2.89
N PRO A 29 -3.43 -11.06 2.46
CA PRO A 29 -3.36 -10.42 1.16
C PRO A 29 -3.28 -11.49 0.05
N LEU A 30 -4.31 -11.58 -0.78
CA LEU A 30 -4.33 -12.42 -1.98
C LEU A 30 -3.49 -11.84 -3.12
N ARG A 31 -3.44 -10.51 -3.20
CA ARG A 31 -2.68 -9.80 -4.24
C ARG A 31 -2.23 -8.45 -3.72
N ILE A 32 -0.98 -8.10 -4.02
CA ILE A 32 -0.39 -6.78 -3.77
C ILE A 32 0.27 -6.35 -5.08
N TYR A 33 -0.03 -5.16 -5.58
CA TYR A 33 0.71 -4.59 -6.70
C TYR A 33 0.77 -3.07 -6.62
N PHE A 34 1.88 -2.50 -7.05
CA PHE A 34 2.11 -1.06 -7.04
C PHE A 34 2.46 -0.55 -8.45
N GLU A 35 1.62 0.34 -8.99
CA GLU A 35 1.86 1.02 -10.26
C GLU A 35 2.75 2.23 -10.03
N ILE A 36 4.07 2.07 -10.15
CA ILE A 36 5.06 3.13 -9.87
C ILE A 36 4.74 4.44 -10.62
N GLY A 37 4.44 4.35 -11.93
CA GLY A 37 4.21 5.54 -12.77
C GLY A 37 2.98 6.35 -12.38
N ARG A 38 1.95 5.70 -11.82
CA ARG A 38 0.72 6.36 -11.36
C ARG A 38 0.66 6.53 -9.85
N ARG A 39 1.60 5.93 -9.13
CA ARG A 39 1.66 5.86 -7.67
C ARG A 39 0.41 5.24 -7.06
N ILE A 40 -0.10 4.17 -7.66
CA ILE A 40 -1.31 3.48 -7.18
C ILE A 40 -0.93 2.15 -6.56
N LEU A 41 -1.25 1.96 -5.27
CA LEU A 41 -1.15 0.69 -4.59
C LEU A 41 -2.51 0.01 -4.59
N HIS A 42 -2.52 -1.26 -4.99
CA HIS A 42 -3.69 -2.12 -4.87
C HIS A 42 -3.37 -3.30 -3.97
N ILE A 43 -4.29 -3.58 -3.05
CA ILE A 43 -4.23 -4.75 -2.19
C ILE A 43 -5.58 -5.44 -2.18
N ARG A 44 -5.61 -6.72 -2.47
CA ARG A 44 -6.80 -7.56 -2.30
C ARG A 44 -6.62 -8.48 -1.11
N TYR A 45 -7.59 -8.47 -0.20
CA TYR A 45 -7.61 -9.31 0.99
C TYR A 45 -8.64 -10.43 0.87
N SER A 46 -8.29 -11.61 1.36
CA SER A 46 -9.22 -12.70 1.64
C SER A 46 -9.83 -12.48 3.02
N MET A 47 -11.13 -12.31 3.08
CA MET A 47 -11.87 -12.08 4.31
C MET A 47 -12.41 -13.39 4.84
N ASN A 48 -12.00 -13.71 6.07
CA ASN A 48 -12.53 -14.85 6.83
C ASN A 48 -13.90 -14.49 7.44
N LYS A 49 -14.42 -15.31 8.37
CA LYS A 49 -15.68 -15.02 9.08
C LYS A 49 -15.68 -13.68 9.83
N ASP A 50 -14.50 -13.11 10.06
CA ASP A 50 -14.32 -11.82 10.70
C ASP A 50 -14.73 -10.70 9.72
N LYS A 51 -15.67 -9.86 10.16
CA LYS A 51 -16.24 -8.78 9.33
C LYS A 51 -15.39 -7.51 9.36
N ASN A 52 -14.20 -7.57 9.97
CA ASN A 52 -13.34 -6.41 10.16
C ASN A 52 -11.95 -6.68 9.59
N LEU A 53 -11.40 -5.69 8.89
CA LEU A 53 -10.05 -5.68 8.36
C LEU A 53 -9.25 -4.59 9.05
N VAL A 54 -8.16 -4.96 9.70
CA VAL A 54 -7.15 -4.04 10.21
C VAL A 54 -5.87 -4.28 9.43
N SER A 55 -5.35 -3.24 8.79
CA SER A 55 -4.13 -3.33 7.99
C SER A 55 -3.22 -2.14 8.25
N HIS A 56 -1.96 -2.42 8.58
CA HIS A 56 -0.89 -1.43 8.71
C HIS A 56 -0.08 -1.44 7.43
N ILE A 57 -0.15 -0.36 6.66
CA ILE A 57 0.45 -0.26 5.34
C ILE A 57 1.54 0.80 5.40
N TYR A 58 2.75 0.41 5.01
CA TYR A 58 3.85 1.34 4.89
C TYR A 58 3.72 2.15 3.61
N ILE A 59 3.79 3.48 3.72
CA ILE A 59 3.69 4.42 2.61
C ILE A 59 4.98 5.27 2.54
N PRO A 60 5.91 4.96 1.63
CA PRO A 60 7.17 5.69 1.54
C PRO A 60 6.99 7.09 0.93
N ARG A 61 7.60 8.10 1.58
CA ARG A 61 7.50 9.53 1.18
C ARG A 61 7.97 9.84 -0.25
N ARG A 62 8.86 9.03 -0.81
CA ARG A 62 9.33 9.20 -2.20
C ARG A 62 8.21 9.09 -3.25
N HIS A 63 7.18 8.30 -2.94
CA HIS A 63 6.01 8.14 -3.81
C HIS A 63 4.92 9.11 -3.36
N PHE A 64 4.83 9.34 -2.04
CA PHE A 64 3.83 10.23 -1.47
C PHE A 64 4.46 11.32 -0.59
N ALA A 65 4.87 12.44 -1.18
CA ALA A 65 5.71 13.45 -0.52
C ALA A 65 5.00 14.10 0.68
N ASN A 66 3.72 14.41 0.50
CA ASN A 66 2.86 15.01 1.52
C ASN A 66 1.87 14.00 2.10
N PHE A 67 2.30 12.75 2.33
CA PHE A 67 1.47 11.77 3.04
C PHE A 67 1.12 12.30 4.45
N PRO A 68 -0.16 12.28 4.88
CA PRO A 68 -1.31 11.63 4.25
C PRO A 68 -2.18 12.53 3.37
N ASP A 69 -1.92 13.83 3.35
CA ASP A 69 -2.79 14.84 2.72
C ASP A 69 -2.97 14.66 1.22
N GLU A 70 -1.97 14.12 0.53
CA GLU A 70 -2.05 13.86 -0.92
C GLU A 70 -2.61 12.48 -1.28
N CYS A 71 -3.02 11.66 -0.31
CA CYS A 71 -3.47 10.29 -0.55
C CYS A 71 -4.96 10.14 -0.30
N GLU A 72 -5.64 9.37 -1.14
CA GLU A 72 -6.95 8.84 -0.86
C GLU A 72 -6.93 7.31 -0.82
N VAL A 73 -7.88 6.77 -0.05
CA VAL A 73 -8.03 5.34 0.18
C VAL A 73 -9.43 4.96 -0.27
N LEU A 74 -9.52 4.08 -1.27
CA LEU A 74 -10.78 3.57 -1.80
C LEU A 74 -10.90 2.09 -1.43
N VAL A 75 -12.11 1.69 -1.05
CA VAL A 75 -12.42 0.31 -0.65
C VAL A 75 -13.58 -0.19 -1.50
N SER A 76 -13.47 -1.39 -2.06
CA SER A 76 -14.43 -1.94 -3.03
C SER A 76 -15.87 -2.09 -2.50
N ASP A 77 -16.03 -2.26 -1.20
CA ASP A 77 -17.35 -2.41 -0.56
C ASP A 77 -17.99 -1.07 -0.16
N GLY A 78 -17.28 0.05 -0.39
CA GLY A 78 -17.74 1.41 -0.07
C GLY A 78 -17.64 1.79 1.41
N THR A 79 -17.13 0.91 2.27
CA THR A 79 -16.98 1.17 3.71
C THR A 79 -15.59 1.72 4.00
N THR A 80 -15.51 3.00 4.39
CA THR A 80 -14.21 3.65 4.68
C THR A 80 -14.16 4.21 6.09
N TYR A 81 -13.35 3.55 6.93
CA TYR A 81 -12.74 4.16 8.11
C TYR A 81 -11.23 3.88 8.03
N TYR A 82 -10.42 4.93 8.05
CA TYR A 82 -8.96 4.82 8.09
C TYR A 82 -8.37 5.90 9.00
N GLU A 83 -7.21 5.61 9.57
CA GLU A 83 -6.44 6.51 10.41
C GLU A 83 -5.02 6.58 9.83
N CYS A 84 -4.48 7.77 9.66
CA CYS A 84 -3.11 7.96 9.19
C CYS A 84 -2.19 8.27 10.37
N LYS A 85 -1.06 7.57 10.47
CA LYS A 85 -0.02 7.88 11.46
C LYS A 85 1.21 8.44 10.76
N GLU A 86 1.29 9.77 10.71
CA GLU A 86 2.28 10.51 9.92
C GLU A 86 3.73 10.22 10.33
N GLU A 87 3.98 10.11 11.65
CA GLU A 87 5.31 9.91 12.22
C GLU A 87 5.95 8.57 11.81
N ALA A 88 5.11 7.56 11.55
CA ALA A 88 5.56 6.21 11.22
C ALA A 88 5.64 5.93 9.71
N GLN A 89 5.19 6.86 8.85
CA GLN A 89 4.92 6.58 7.43
C GLN A 89 4.02 5.35 7.27
N GLU A 90 3.06 5.19 8.19
CA GLU A 90 2.15 4.07 8.22
C GLU A 90 0.71 4.56 8.10
N LEU A 91 0.00 4.00 7.13
CA LEU A 91 -1.43 4.08 7.02
C LEU A 91 -2.05 2.92 7.82
N LEU A 92 -2.90 3.24 8.80
CA LEU A 92 -3.73 2.26 9.49
C LEU A 92 -5.12 2.24 8.87
N VAL A 93 -5.41 1.19 8.11
CA VAL A 93 -6.73 0.98 7.53
C VAL A 93 -7.55 0.10 8.48
N ASN A 94 -8.74 0.56 8.88
CA ASN A 94 -9.66 -0.19 9.75
C ASN A 94 -11.05 -0.24 9.11
N ILE A 95 -11.28 -1.23 8.25
CA ILE A 95 -12.55 -1.40 7.58
C ILE A 95 -13.43 -2.32 8.43
N ARG A 96 -14.67 -1.92 8.69
CA ARG A 96 -15.62 -2.65 9.54
C ARG A 96 -16.86 -3.03 8.75
N GLY A 97 -17.50 -4.12 9.15
CA GLY A 97 -18.77 -4.53 8.57
C GLY A 97 -18.65 -5.12 7.16
N ILE A 98 -17.49 -5.66 6.81
CA ILE A 98 -17.23 -6.33 5.55
C ILE A 98 -18.14 -7.55 5.45
N ILE A 99 -18.98 -7.57 4.41
CA ILE A 99 -19.91 -8.67 4.10
C ILE A 99 -19.42 -9.54 2.95
N THR A 100 -18.42 -9.07 2.20
CA THR A 100 -17.83 -9.78 1.07
C THR A 100 -16.72 -10.72 1.54
N LYS A 101 -16.46 -11.77 0.75
CA LYS A 101 -15.33 -12.69 1.00
C LYS A 101 -13.99 -12.11 0.56
N GLU A 102 -14.02 -11.06 -0.25
CA GLU A 102 -12.85 -10.36 -0.74
C GLU A 102 -13.08 -8.86 -0.62
N VAL A 103 -12.03 -8.13 -0.24
CA VAL A 103 -12.02 -6.67 -0.22
C VAL A 103 -10.81 -6.18 -0.99
N GLU A 104 -11.04 -5.24 -1.91
CA GLU A 104 -9.99 -4.54 -2.62
C GLU A 104 -9.82 -3.15 -2.03
N LEU A 105 -8.57 -2.86 -1.66
CA LEU A 105 -8.10 -1.58 -1.19
C LEU A 105 -7.25 -0.94 -2.29
N MET A 106 -7.53 0.31 -2.60
CA MET A 106 -6.73 1.13 -3.50
C MET A 106 -6.25 2.37 -2.77
N ILE A 107 -4.95 2.66 -2.84
CA ILE A 107 -4.35 3.88 -2.33
C ILE A 107 -3.74 4.61 -3.51
N ARG A 108 -4.18 5.84 -3.74
CA ARG A 108 -3.74 6.66 -4.88
C ARG A 108 -3.56 8.12 -4.47
N PRO A 109 -2.83 8.92 -5.26
CA PRO A 109 -2.82 10.36 -5.06
C PRO A 109 -4.24 10.94 -5.23
N LYS A 110 -4.59 11.97 -4.45
CA LYS A 110 -5.80 12.77 -4.68
C LYS A 110 -5.67 13.50 -6.03
N ASP A 111 -6.79 13.63 -6.74
CA ASP A 111 -6.91 14.45 -7.94
C ASP A 111 -6.80 15.96 -7.64
#